data_AF-A0A0P5HH33-F1
#
_entry.id   AF-A0A0P5HH33-F1
#
_cell.length_a   1.000
_cell.length_b   1.000
_cell.length_c   1.000
_cell.angle_alpha   90.00
_cell.angle_beta   90.00
_cell.angle_gamma   90.00
#
_symmetry.space_group_name_H-M   'P 1'
#
loop_
_entity.id
_entity.type
_entity.pdbx_description
1 polymer ?
#
loop_
_entity_poly.entity_id
_entity_poly.type
_entity_poly.pdbx_seq_one_letter_code
_entity_poly.pdbx_strand_id
1 'polypeptide(L)'
;MTVPVKNIKEAISFAGFVVIGLNFLITGMLINFFQLLLWVGLKPMSSTLYHKINYYLTYAVWGQMEFLAEWWSSSTCIVYTDDKTWAKMGSEHAILLLNHSYEVDWLFSWFLCEHVKMLGSAKAFVKKSFKKVPIIGWTALFSESAFLERSWEKDKSILENQITNMSKCPDPVMLHVFAEGTRYTPEKHAASVEFAQKSGFPPLKHLLVPRTKGFVLSVEKLRGKFPAIYCATMVFDTKEGAAPVFKSLVLGRPIAAEILVERIPLEDIPEDSDKISNWLHENYQHKVLGFRIAINSSFVPLNFFVIFNIIIIFFK
;
A
#
# COMPACT_ATOMS: atom_id res chain seq x y z
N MET A 1 -11.62 11.60 45.90
CA MET A 1 -11.98 10.92 44.64
C MET A 1 -10.80 11.00 43.69
N THR A 2 -9.96 9.97 43.65
CA THR A 2 -8.87 9.85 42.68
C THR A 2 -9.47 9.34 41.37
N VAL A 3 -9.55 10.20 40.35
CA VAL A 3 -9.84 9.73 38.98
C VAL A 3 -8.73 8.74 38.60
N PRO A 4 -9.05 7.50 38.18
CA PRO A 4 -8.02 6.52 37.88
C PRO A 4 -7.13 7.05 36.75
N VAL A 5 -5.81 7.04 36.96
CA VAL A 5 -4.77 7.57 36.06
C VAL A 5 -4.91 7.09 34.61
N LYS A 6 -5.51 5.90 34.41
CA LYS A 6 -5.84 5.33 33.10
C LYS A 6 -6.76 6.23 32.26
N ASN A 7 -7.76 6.85 32.89
CA ASN A 7 -8.71 7.74 32.21
C ASN A 7 -8.04 9.05 31.78
N ILE A 8 -7.01 9.51 32.49
CA ILE A 8 -6.29 10.74 32.17
C ILE A 8 -5.37 10.53 30.96
N LYS A 9 -4.61 9.43 30.92
CA LYS A 9 -3.77 9.11 29.75
C LYS A 9 -4.60 8.93 28.49
N GLU A 10 -5.70 8.18 28.59
CA GLU A 10 -6.62 7.99 27.46
C GLU A 10 -7.27 9.31 27.01
N ALA A 11 -7.64 10.19 27.94
CA ALA A 11 -8.17 11.52 27.62
C ALA A 11 -7.12 12.43 26.93
N ILE A 12 -5.87 12.42 27.39
CA ILE A 12 -4.76 13.16 26.76
C ILE A 12 -4.48 12.62 25.36
N SER A 13 -4.40 11.29 25.19
CA SER A 13 -4.25 10.66 23.89
C SER A 13 -5.42 11.04 22.97
N PHE A 14 -6.65 11.04 23.46
CA PHE A 14 -7.81 11.45 22.67
C PHE A 14 -7.73 12.93 22.26
N ALA A 15 -7.38 13.84 23.17
CA ALA A 15 -7.21 15.26 22.86
C ALA A 15 -6.10 15.50 21.82
N GLY A 16 -4.96 14.82 21.96
CA GLY A 16 -3.87 14.88 20.97
C GLY A 16 -4.32 14.36 19.60
N PHE A 17 -5.03 13.23 19.57
CA PHE A 17 -5.61 12.71 18.34
C PHE A 17 -6.61 13.68 17.70
N VAL A 18 -7.42 14.39 18.49
CA VAL A 18 -8.34 15.42 17.98
C VAL A 18 -7.58 16.56 17.31
N VAL A 19 -6.47 17.03 17.89
CA VAL A 19 -5.62 18.06 17.27
C VAL A 19 -5.03 17.56 15.95
N ILE A 20 -4.50 16.35 15.92
CA ILE A 20 -3.97 15.71 14.68
C ILE A 20 -5.08 15.59 13.63
N GLY A 21 -6.28 15.14 14.05
CA GLY A 21 -7.44 14.99 13.18
C GLY A 21 -7.90 16.32 12.59
N LEU A 22 -7.96 17.39 13.39
CA LEU A 22 -8.30 18.73 12.90
C LEU A 22 -7.26 19.26 11.92
N ASN A 23 -5.97 19.07 12.20
CA ASN A 23 -4.90 19.42 11.28
C ASN A 23 -5.03 18.66 9.95
N PHE A 24 -5.28 17.34 10.02
CA PHE A 24 -5.52 16.50 8.84
C PHE A 24 -6.71 16.99 8.03
N LEU A 25 -7.82 17.33 8.69
CA LEU A 25 -9.00 17.83 8.01
C LEU A 25 -8.74 19.16 7.29
N ILE A 26 -8.15 20.13 7.97
CA ILE A 26 -7.91 21.48 7.41
C ILE A 26 -6.90 21.41 6.27
N THR A 27 -5.74 20.81 6.52
CA THR A 27 -4.66 20.74 5.52
C THR A 27 -5.03 19.82 4.35
N GLY A 28 -5.68 18.69 4.61
CA GLY A 28 -6.11 17.76 3.57
C GLY A 28 -7.17 18.36 2.65
N MET A 29 -8.13 19.11 3.19
CA MET A 29 -9.12 19.83 2.37
C MET A 29 -8.46 20.93 1.52
N LEU A 30 -7.51 21.68 2.09
CA LEU A 30 -6.75 22.68 1.36
C LEU A 30 -5.92 22.06 0.22
N ILE A 31 -5.25 20.95 0.49
CA ILE A 31 -4.47 20.22 -0.53
C ILE A 31 -5.40 19.72 -1.64
N ASN A 32 -6.53 19.10 -1.31
CA ASN A 32 -7.48 18.65 -2.33
C ASN A 32 -8.08 19.79 -3.17
N PHE A 33 -8.28 20.96 -2.58
CA PHE A 33 -8.67 22.15 -3.33
C PHE A 33 -7.61 22.49 -4.40
N PHE A 34 -6.32 22.51 -4.03
CA PHE A 34 -5.25 22.72 -5.02
C PHE A 34 -5.15 21.57 -6.03
N GLN A 35 -5.30 20.32 -5.61
CA GLN A 35 -5.31 19.19 -6.54
C GLN A 35 -6.45 19.30 -7.55
N LEU A 36 -7.63 19.78 -7.14
CA LEU A 36 -8.74 20.05 -8.05
C LEU A 36 -8.37 21.14 -9.08
N LEU A 37 -7.75 22.24 -8.63
CA LEU A 37 -7.28 23.30 -9.54
C LEU A 37 -6.25 22.77 -10.55
N LEU A 38 -5.29 21.96 -10.10
CA LEU A 38 -4.32 21.32 -10.98
C LEU A 38 -4.98 20.33 -11.95
N TRP A 39 -5.97 19.57 -11.47
CA TRP A 39 -6.65 18.56 -12.26
C TRP A 39 -7.50 19.17 -13.38
N VAL A 40 -8.20 20.29 -13.11
CA VAL A 40 -9.03 20.98 -14.10
C VAL A 40 -8.19 21.90 -15.00
N GLY A 41 -7.24 22.64 -14.43
CA GLY A 41 -6.46 23.64 -15.16
C GLY A 41 -5.19 23.09 -15.81
N LEU A 42 -4.31 22.48 -15.01
CA LEU A 42 -2.97 22.12 -15.44
C LEU A 42 -2.92 20.80 -16.20
N LYS A 43 -3.66 19.78 -15.77
CA LYS A 43 -3.62 18.43 -16.37
C LYS A 43 -3.94 18.40 -17.87
N PRO A 44 -4.94 19.15 -18.39
CA PRO A 44 -5.19 19.22 -19.83
C PRO A 44 -4.07 19.90 -20.61
N MET A 45 -3.36 20.86 -20.00
CA MET A 45 -2.28 21.62 -20.63
C MET A 45 -0.94 20.86 -20.61
N SER A 46 -0.62 20.22 -19.49
CA SER A 46 0.60 19.44 -19.31
C SER A 46 0.40 18.33 -18.29
N SER A 47 0.18 17.12 -18.78
CA SER A 47 0.09 15.92 -17.95
C SER A 47 1.37 15.71 -17.14
N THR A 48 2.54 15.92 -17.74
CA THR A 48 3.84 15.77 -17.05
C THR A 48 3.97 16.72 -15.87
N LEU A 49 3.67 18.01 -16.06
CA LEU A 49 3.77 19.00 -14.98
C LEU A 49 2.72 18.76 -13.89
N TYR A 50 1.51 18.34 -14.27
CA TYR A 50 0.49 17.90 -13.32
C TYR A 50 1.02 16.79 -12.41
N HIS A 51 1.59 15.72 -12.98
CA HIS A 51 2.11 14.60 -12.20
C HIS A 51 3.23 15.02 -11.24
N LYS A 52 4.18 15.85 -11.71
CA LYS A 52 5.30 16.34 -10.90
C LYS A 52 4.86 17.16 -9.71
N ILE A 53 3.90 18.07 -9.89
CA ILE A 53 3.40 18.90 -8.78
C ILE A 53 2.48 18.07 -7.88
N ASN A 54 1.58 17.28 -8.47
CA ASN A 54 0.62 16.49 -7.73
C ASN A 54 1.29 15.40 -6.88
N TYR A 55 2.47 14.91 -7.27
CA TYR A 55 3.29 14.03 -6.43
C TYR A 55 3.48 14.61 -5.02
N TYR A 56 3.89 15.88 -4.90
CA TYR A 56 4.14 16.51 -3.59
C TYR A 56 2.85 16.75 -2.80
N LEU A 57 1.76 17.10 -3.48
CA LEU A 57 0.45 17.25 -2.83
C LEU A 57 -0.06 15.90 -2.29
N THR A 58 0.04 14.85 -3.09
CA THR A 58 -0.30 13.48 -2.69
C THR A 58 0.60 13.01 -1.54
N TYR A 59 1.91 13.23 -1.64
CA TYR A 59 2.88 12.95 -0.58
C TYR A 59 2.50 13.66 0.73
N ALA A 60 2.10 14.95 0.67
CA ALA A 60 1.73 15.70 1.86
C ALA A 60 0.46 15.17 2.57
N VAL A 61 -0.46 14.53 1.85
CA VAL A 61 -1.63 13.88 2.47
C VAL A 61 -1.26 12.52 3.05
N TRP A 62 -0.53 11.70 2.29
CA TRP A 62 -0.11 10.37 2.75
C TRP A 62 0.88 10.44 3.90
N GLY A 63 1.78 11.42 3.89
CA GLY A 63 2.73 11.68 4.97
C GLY A 63 2.05 12.00 6.30
N GLN A 64 0.83 12.51 6.30
CA GLN A 64 0.04 12.69 7.53
C GLN A 64 -0.52 11.37 8.07
N MET A 65 -0.79 10.40 7.19
CA MET A 65 -1.20 9.05 7.60
C MET A 65 0.00 8.25 8.12
N GLU A 66 1.15 8.39 7.46
CA GLU A 66 2.44 7.87 7.97
C GLU A 66 2.78 8.48 9.33
N PHE A 67 2.63 9.80 9.48
CA PHE A 67 2.81 10.46 10.77
C PHE A 67 1.92 9.87 11.89
N LEU A 68 0.66 9.57 11.57
CA LEU A 68 -0.25 8.93 12.52
C LEU A 68 0.25 7.53 12.90
N ALA A 69 0.77 6.78 11.93
CA ALA A 69 1.29 5.44 12.16
C ALA A 69 2.61 5.47 12.91
N GLU A 70 3.65 6.03 12.33
CA GLU A 70 5.01 6.00 12.87
C GLU A 70 5.12 6.86 14.14
N TRP A 71 4.84 8.17 14.06
CA TRP A 71 5.17 9.08 15.15
C TRP A 71 4.13 9.06 16.27
N TRP A 72 2.85 9.21 15.94
CA TRP A 72 1.80 9.29 16.95
C TRP A 72 1.62 7.97 17.70
N SER A 73 1.55 6.86 16.96
CA SER A 73 1.33 5.55 17.58
C SER A 73 2.61 4.82 17.95
N SER A 74 3.78 5.34 17.56
CA SER A 74 5.07 4.66 17.73
C SER A 74 5.11 3.29 17.01
N SER A 75 4.36 3.15 15.92
CA SER A 75 4.38 1.91 15.12
C SER A 75 5.70 1.78 14.37
N THR A 76 6.10 0.55 14.11
CA THR A 76 7.36 0.23 13.41
C THR A 76 7.09 -0.71 12.25
N CYS A 77 7.89 -0.57 11.19
CA CYS A 77 7.90 -1.48 10.07
C CYS A 77 9.34 -1.78 9.66
N ILE A 78 9.78 -3.02 9.83
CA ILE A 78 11.13 -3.44 9.42
C ILE A 78 11.05 -4.01 8.01
N VAL A 79 11.89 -3.50 7.11
CA VAL A 79 11.99 -4.01 5.74
C VAL A 79 13.20 -4.93 5.62
N TYR A 80 12.96 -6.16 5.20
CA TYR A 80 13.97 -7.16 4.88
C TYR A 80 14.07 -7.30 3.36
N THR A 81 15.26 -7.08 2.81
CA THR A 81 15.53 -7.29 1.39
C THR A 81 17.04 -7.43 1.15
N ASP A 82 17.44 -7.86 -0.04
CA ASP A 82 18.84 -7.89 -0.46
C ASP A 82 19.28 -6.54 -1.06
N ASP A 83 20.60 -6.28 -1.06
CA ASP A 83 21.17 -5.01 -1.54
C ASP A 83 20.84 -4.71 -3.02
N LYS A 84 20.71 -5.75 -3.87
CA LYS A 84 20.42 -5.54 -5.30
C LYS A 84 18.98 -5.12 -5.50
N THR A 85 18.06 -5.71 -4.75
CA THR A 85 16.65 -5.30 -4.70
C THR A 85 16.54 -3.87 -4.15
N TRP A 86 17.21 -3.57 -3.04
CA TRP A 86 17.22 -2.23 -2.44
C TRP A 86 17.72 -1.14 -3.40
N ALA A 87 18.82 -1.39 -4.12
CA ALA A 87 19.40 -0.43 -5.05
C ALA A 87 18.50 -0.05 -6.23
N LYS A 88 17.46 -0.86 -6.52
CA LYS A 88 16.51 -0.62 -7.61
C LYS A 88 15.22 0.05 -7.13
N MET A 89 14.77 -0.26 -5.91
CA MET A 89 13.55 0.34 -5.36
C MET A 89 13.66 1.87 -5.31
N GLY A 90 12.56 2.57 -5.62
CA GLY A 90 12.55 4.04 -5.68
C GLY A 90 12.92 4.64 -7.04
N SER A 91 13.61 3.88 -7.90
CA SER A 91 14.17 4.41 -9.16
C SER A 91 13.44 3.94 -10.43
N GLU A 92 12.48 3.02 -10.30
CA GLU A 92 11.80 2.40 -11.42
C GLU A 92 10.30 2.21 -11.17
N HIS A 93 9.50 2.15 -12.24
CA HIS A 93 8.11 1.77 -12.13
C HIS A 93 7.98 0.31 -11.73
N ALA A 94 7.12 0.00 -10.75
CA ALA A 94 6.97 -1.38 -10.31
C ALA A 94 5.58 -1.69 -9.77
N ILE A 95 5.25 -2.97 -9.85
CA ILE A 95 4.09 -3.55 -9.16
C ILE A 95 4.57 -4.02 -7.79
N LEU A 96 3.98 -3.53 -6.71
CA LEU A 96 4.18 -4.06 -5.36
C LEU A 96 3.08 -5.08 -5.05
N LEU A 97 3.43 -6.36 -5.13
CA LEU A 97 2.50 -7.47 -4.91
C LEU A 97 2.54 -7.92 -3.44
N LEU A 98 1.49 -7.64 -2.69
CA LEU A 98 1.38 -7.86 -1.24
C LEU A 98 0.31 -8.90 -0.89
N ASN A 99 0.50 -9.60 0.24
CA ASN A 99 -0.61 -10.27 0.93
C ASN A 99 -1.54 -9.26 1.62
N HIS A 100 -2.79 -9.65 1.88
CA HIS A 100 -3.82 -8.81 2.49
C HIS A 100 -4.44 -9.44 3.75
N SER A 101 -3.68 -9.39 4.84
CA SER A 101 -4.05 -9.99 6.13
C SER A 101 -4.92 -9.07 6.99
N TYR A 102 -4.63 -7.77 7.05
CA TYR A 102 -5.26 -6.82 7.97
C TYR A 102 -5.74 -5.53 7.29
N GLU A 103 -6.43 -4.69 8.05
CA GLU A 103 -7.02 -3.46 7.51
C GLU A 103 -6.03 -2.33 7.32
N VAL A 104 -4.88 -2.41 7.99
CA VAL A 104 -3.80 -1.40 7.92
C VAL A 104 -2.69 -1.80 6.95
N ASP A 105 -2.79 -2.93 6.26
CA ASP A 105 -1.74 -3.42 5.34
C ASP A 105 -1.30 -2.36 4.32
N TRP A 106 -2.25 -1.61 3.75
CA TRP A 106 -1.96 -0.56 2.78
C TRP A 106 -1.16 0.59 3.41
N LEU A 107 -1.42 0.92 4.67
CA LEU A 107 -0.69 1.95 5.40
C LEU A 107 0.71 1.45 5.75
N PHE A 108 0.85 0.22 6.21
CA PHE A 108 2.18 -0.34 6.51
C PHE A 108 3.02 -0.57 5.25
N SER A 109 2.41 -0.78 4.08
CA SER A 109 3.15 -0.81 2.81
C SER A 109 3.68 0.58 2.40
N TRP A 110 3.13 1.65 2.97
CA TRP A 110 3.61 3.00 2.71
C TRP A 110 4.89 3.35 3.48
N PHE A 111 5.21 2.67 4.59
CA PHE A 111 6.53 2.76 5.23
C PHE A 111 7.64 2.42 4.22
N LEU A 112 7.47 1.33 3.47
CA LEU A 112 8.38 0.98 2.37
C LEU A 112 8.45 2.10 1.32
N CYS A 113 7.30 2.62 0.89
CA CYS A 113 7.23 3.67 -0.12
C CYS A 113 7.89 4.97 0.34
N GLU A 114 7.78 5.31 1.62
CA GLU A 114 8.40 6.49 2.21
C GLU A 114 9.92 6.37 2.15
N HIS A 115 10.49 5.24 2.56
CA HIS A 115 11.94 5.01 2.54
C HIS A 115 12.55 5.10 1.14
N VAL A 116 11.79 4.72 0.12
CA VAL A 116 12.24 4.74 -1.28
C VAL A 116 11.73 5.96 -2.04
N LYS A 117 11.15 6.96 -1.35
CA LYS A 117 10.65 8.23 -1.90
C LYS A 117 9.61 8.04 -3.02
N MET A 118 8.75 7.04 -2.87
CA MET A 118 7.64 6.74 -3.77
C MET A 118 6.26 6.91 -3.12
N LEU A 119 6.19 7.46 -1.89
CA LEU A 119 4.91 7.65 -1.21
C LEU A 119 3.92 8.47 -2.04
N GLY A 120 4.36 9.60 -2.63
CA GLY A 120 3.53 10.45 -3.49
C GLY A 120 3.12 9.82 -4.82
N SER A 121 3.81 8.75 -5.25
CA SER A 121 3.54 8.01 -6.49
C SER A 121 2.97 6.61 -6.25
N ALA A 122 2.63 6.28 -4.99
CA ALA A 122 1.91 5.08 -4.63
C ALA A 122 0.49 5.13 -5.19
N LYS A 123 0.13 4.11 -5.96
CA LYS A 123 -1.20 3.94 -6.55
C LYS A 123 -1.75 2.57 -6.17
N ALA A 124 -3.07 2.43 -6.11
CA ALA A 124 -3.70 1.17 -5.74
C ALA A 124 -5.01 0.92 -6.49
N PHE A 125 -5.46 -0.34 -6.43
CA PHE A 125 -6.82 -0.72 -6.80
C PHE A 125 -7.73 -0.65 -5.58
N VAL A 126 -8.57 0.37 -5.54
CA VAL A 126 -9.44 0.70 -4.39
C VAL A 126 -10.91 0.44 -4.71
N LYS A 127 -11.72 0.17 -3.68
CA LYS A 127 -13.17 -0.02 -3.86
C LYS A 127 -13.81 1.31 -4.31
N LYS A 128 -14.74 1.29 -5.25
CA LYS A 128 -15.43 2.51 -5.75
C LYS A 128 -16.06 3.37 -4.66
N SER A 129 -16.57 2.74 -3.59
CA SER A 129 -17.10 3.47 -2.42
C SER A 129 -16.07 4.36 -1.73
N PHE A 130 -14.78 4.06 -1.88
CA PHE A 130 -13.68 4.83 -1.30
C PHE A 130 -13.60 6.26 -1.85
N LYS A 131 -14.15 6.53 -3.05
CA LYS A 131 -14.30 7.90 -3.59
C LYS A 131 -15.10 8.83 -2.68
N LYS A 132 -15.95 8.26 -1.82
CA LYS A 132 -16.82 9.01 -0.90
C LYS A 132 -16.12 9.41 0.39
N VAL A 133 -14.92 8.90 0.66
CA VAL A 133 -14.13 9.26 1.83
C VAL A 133 -13.46 10.61 1.54
N PRO A 134 -13.80 11.69 2.26
CA PRO A 134 -13.16 12.99 2.05
C PRO A 134 -11.66 12.89 2.28
N ILE A 135 -10.90 13.77 1.62
CA ILE A 135 -9.43 13.83 1.72
C ILE A 135 -8.76 12.61 1.11
N ILE A 136 -8.84 11.45 1.74
CA ILE A 136 -8.17 10.22 1.30
C ILE A 136 -8.73 9.75 -0.06
N GLY A 137 -10.05 9.66 -0.19
CA GLY A 137 -10.70 9.19 -1.42
C GLY A 137 -10.51 10.14 -2.60
N TRP A 138 -10.47 11.44 -2.34
CA TRP A 138 -10.23 12.47 -3.35
C TRP A 138 -8.76 12.56 -3.73
N THR A 139 -7.84 12.46 -2.77
CA THR A 139 -6.40 12.34 -3.04
C THR A 139 -6.11 11.12 -3.92
N ALA A 140 -6.74 9.97 -3.63
CA ALA A 140 -6.62 8.78 -4.46
C ALA A 140 -7.22 8.98 -5.87
N LEU A 141 -8.26 9.81 -6.02
CA LEU A 141 -8.80 10.20 -7.33
C LEU A 141 -7.81 11.06 -8.11
N PHE A 142 -7.27 12.11 -7.49
CA PHE A 142 -6.31 13.00 -8.13
C PHE A 142 -4.95 12.31 -8.38
N SER A 143 -4.57 11.33 -7.57
CA SER A 143 -3.39 10.48 -7.83
C SER A 143 -3.62 9.42 -8.91
N GLU A 144 -4.81 9.39 -9.54
CA GLU A 144 -5.18 8.43 -10.59
C GLU A 144 -5.09 6.96 -10.13
N SER A 145 -5.54 6.68 -8.89
CA SER A 145 -5.78 5.31 -8.43
C SER A 145 -7.02 4.71 -9.10
N ALA A 146 -7.05 3.39 -9.29
CA ALA A 146 -8.17 2.73 -9.96
C ALA A 146 -9.28 2.37 -8.97
N PHE A 147 -10.50 2.87 -9.22
CA PHE A 147 -11.67 2.62 -8.38
C PHE A 147 -12.58 1.56 -9.00
N LEU A 148 -12.74 0.43 -8.30
CA LEU A 148 -13.38 -0.78 -8.84
C LEU A 148 -14.70 -1.10 -8.13
N GLU A 149 -15.69 -1.57 -8.89
CA GLU A 149 -16.98 -2.08 -8.41
C GLU A 149 -16.91 -3.51 -7.86
N ARG A 150 -15.79 -4.21 -8.07
CA ARG A 150 -15.60 -5.63 -7.78
C ARG A 150 -16.41 -6.55 -8.72
N SER A 151 -16.63 -6.10 -9.95
CA SER A 151 -17.22 -6.88 -11.05
C SER A 151 -16.34 -6.70 -12.27
N TRP A 152 -15.80 -7.82 -12.79
CA TRP A 152 -14.86 -7.80 -13.89
C TRP A 152 -15.44 -7.14 -15.14
N GLU A 153 -16.71 -7.42 -15.42
CA GLU A 153 -17.44 -6.93 -16.59
C GLU A 153 -17.53 -5.40 -16.59
N LYS A 154 -17.69 -4.79 -15.42
CA LYS A 154 -17.74 -3.33 -15.25
C LYS A 154 -16.36 -2.70 -15.13
N ASP A 155 -15.41 -3.41 -14.52
CA ASP A 155 -14.14 -2.87 -14.08
C ASP A 155 -13.03 -3.00 -15.14
N LYS A 156 -13.14 -3.93 -16.10
CA LYS A 156 -12.08 -4.22 -17.07
C LYS A 156 -11.59 -2.96 -17.80
N SER A 157 -12.50 -2.20 -18.39
CA SER A 157 -12.14 -0.98 -19.14
C SER A 157 -11.60 0.13 -18.25
N ILE A 158 -12.12 0.26 -17.03
CA ILE A 158 -11.62 1.21 -16.03
C ILE A 158 -10.18 0.86 -15.68
N LEU A 159 -9.92 -0.42 -15.42
CA LEU A 159 -8.62 -0.95 -15.04
C LEU A 159 -7.61 -0.76 -16.18
N GLU A 160 -7.97 -1.13 -17.42
CA GLU A 160 -7.16 -0.92 -18.63
C GLU A 160 -6.76 0.55 -18.79
N ASN A 161 -7.72 1.47 -18.69
CA ASN A 161 -7.46 2.90 -18.84
C ASN A 161 -6.53 3.44 -17.74
N GLN A 162 -6.76 3.05 -16.48
CA GLN A 162 -5.94 3.52 -15.36
C GLN A 162 -4.51 2.98 -15.45
N ILE A 163 -4.33 1.69 -15.74
CA ILE A 163 -3.02 1.08 -15.93
C ILE A 163 -2.27 1.75 -17.09
N THR A 164 -2.97 2.03 -18.20
CA THR A 164 -2.40 2.73 -19.35
C THR A 164 -2.00 4.18 -19.03
N ASN A 165 -2.69 4.84 -18.09
CA ASN A 165 -2.29 6.18 -17.63
C ASN A 165 -1.05 6.11 -16.74
N MET A 166 -0.95 5.11 -15.85
CA MET A 166 0.22 4.91 -15.00
C MET A 166 1.51 4.70 -15.81
N SER A 167 1.43 4.02 -16.95
CA SER A 167 2.58 3.81 -17.84
C SER A 167 3.03 5.07 -18.60
N LYS A 168 2.25 6.16 -18.53
CA LYS A 168 2.57 7.49 -19.06
C LYS A 168 3.09 8.45 -17.99
N CYS A 169 3.09 8.06 -16.71
CA CYS A 169 3.67 8.88 -15.66
C CYS A 169 5.18 9.06 -15.95
N PRO A 170 5.71 10.29 -15.86
CA PRO A 170 7.13 10.56 -16.14
C PRO A 170 8.07 10.02 -15.05
N ASP A 171 7.56 9.93 -13.82
CA ASP A 171 8.33 9.54 -12.64
C ASP A 171 7.89 8.13 -12.17
N PRO A 172 8.78 7.38 -11.49
CA PRO A 172 8.49 6.04 -10.97
C PRO A 172 7.17 5.94 -10.20
N VAL A 173 6.38 4.91 -10.51
CA VAL A 173 5.08 4.60 -9.88
C VAL A 173 5.17 3.27 -9.15
N MET A 174 4.66 3.21 -7.91
CA MET A 174 4.52 1.97 -7.14
C MET A 174 3.05 1.54 -7.13
N LEU A 175 2.69 0.59 -7.99
CA LEU A 175 1.33 0.06 -8.07
C LEU A 175 1.13 -1.05 -7.03
N HIS A 176 0.39 -0.77 -5.98
CA HIS A 176 0.05 -1.71 -4.93
C HIS A 176 -1.05 -2.67 -5.38
N VAL A 177 -0.75 -3.96 -5.32
CA VAL A 177 -1.67 -5.04 -5.70
C VAL A 177 -1.82 -6.02 -4.56
N PHE A 178 -3.04 -6.14 -4.06
CA PHE A 178 -3.47 -7.15 -3.11
C PHE A 178 -4.30 -8.20 -3.84
N ALA A 179 -3.65 -9.22 -4.41
CA ALA A 179 -4.32 -10.13 -5.34
C ALA A 179 -5.38 -11.02 -4.67
N GLU A 180 -5.34 -11.21 -3.35
CA GLU A 180 -6.41 -11.86 -2.56
C GLU A 180 -7.78 -11.19 -2.77
N GLY A 181 -7.77 -9.88 -3.05
CA GLY A 181 -8.97 -9.09 -3.37
C GLY A 181 -9.87 -8.80 -2.17
N THR A 182 -9.54 -9.32 -0.98
CA THR A 182 -10.26 -9.07 0.27
C THR A 182 -9.36 -9.40 1.46
N ARG A 183 -9.65 -8.79 2.62
CA ARG A 183 -8.96 -9.10 3.88
C ARG A 183 -9.24 -10.53 4.32
N TYR A 184 -8.21 -11.15 4.90
CA TYR A 184 -8.30 -12.43 5.59
C TYR A 184 -9.34 -12.41 6.72
N THR A 185 -10.19 -13.44 6.78
CA THR A 185 -10.96 -13.83 7.97
C THR A 185 -11.01 -15.36 8.03
N PRO A 186 -11.22 -15.98 9.19
CA PRO A 186 -11.31 -17.45 9.29
C PRO A 186 -12.35 -18.05 8.32
N GLU A 187 -13.48 -17.39 8.14
CA GLU A 187 -14.57 -17.86 7.27
C GLU A 187 -14.16 -17.79 5.78
N LYS A 188 -13.51 -16.69 5.37
CA LYS A 188 -13.01 -16.55 4.00
C LYS A 188 -11.85 -17.47 3.72
N HIS A 189 -11.01 -17.74 4.72
CA HIS A 189 -9.92 -18.69 4.63
C HIS A 189 -10.45 -20.10 4.41
N ALA A 190 -11.45 -20.54 5.18
CA ALA A 190 -12.12 -21.82 4.96
C ALA A 190 -12.69 -21.94 3.54
N ALA A 191 -13.42 -20.91 3.07
CA ALA A 191 -13.93 -20.88 1.69
C ALA A 191 -12.80 -20.90 0.64
N SER A 192 -11.69 -20.22 0.92
CA SER A 192 -10.51 -20.22 0.05
C SER A 192 -9.80 -21.57 0.00
N VAL A 193 -9.77 -22.31 1.11
CA VAL A 193 -9.22 -23.68 1.18
C VAL A 193 -10.09 -24.63 0.36
N GLU A 194 -11.41 -24.55 0.50
CA GLU A 194 -12.34 -25.35 -0.32
C GLU A 194 -12.18 -25.06 -1.82
N PHE A 195 -12.04 -23.77 -2.18
CA PHE A 195 -11.78 -23.38 -3.56
C PHE A 195 -10.44 -23.95 -4.06
N ALA A 196 -9.38 -23.84 -3.27
CA ALA A 196 -8.07 -24.38 -3.62
C ALA A 196 -8.15 -25.89 -3.93
N GLN A 197 -8.80 -26.66 -3.05
CA GLN A 197 -8.98 -28.10 -3.22
C GLN A 197 -9.79 -28.44 -4.48
N LYS A 198 -10.89 -27.73 -4.75
CA LYS A 198 -11.72 -27.94 -5.95
C LYS A 198 -10.98 -27.58 -7.23
N SER A 199 -10.11 -26.59 -7.19
CA SER A 199 -9.33 -26.10 -8.33
C SER A 199 -7.96 -26.78 -8.47
N GLY A 200 -7.63 -27.74 -7.62
CA GLY A 200 -6.35 -28.47 -7.68
C GLY A 200 -5.13 -27.69 -7.17
N PHE A 201 -5.34 -26.56 -6.48
CA PHE A 201 -4.27 -25.79 -5.85
C PHE A 201 -3.96 -26.28 -4.44
N PRO A 202 -2.69 -26.26 -4.00
CA PRO A 202 -2.36 -26.51 -2.60
C PRO A 202 -3.02 -25.46 -1.68
N PRO A 203 -3.70 -25.87 -0.59
CA PRO A 203 -4.26 -24.94 0.37
C PRO A 203 -3.19 -24.05 1.02
N LEU A 204 -3.44 -22.73 1.05
CA LEU A 204 -2.58 -21.76 1.71
C LEU A 204 -2.92 -21.67 3.20
N LYS A 205 -1.91 -21.61 4.09
CA LYS A 205 -2.14 -21.64 5.55
C LYS A 205 -2.58 -20.30 6.16
N HIS A 206 -1.98 -19.20 5.70
CA HIS A 206 -2.15 -17.85 6.29
C HIS A 206 -2.67 -16.81 5.29
N LEU A 207 -2.95 -17.24 4.05
CA LEU A 207 -3.30 -16.40 2.92
C LEU A 207 -4.56 -16.93 2.24
N LEU A 208 -5.24 -16.08 1.49
CA LEU A 208 -6.29 -16.49 0.56
C LEU A 208 -5.68 -16.77 -0.83
N VAL A 209 -6.35 -17.62 -1.59
CA VAL A 209 -5.99 -17.89 -2.99
C VAL A 209 -6.16 -16.59 -3.79
N PRO A 210 -5.14 -16.15 -4.55
CA PRO A 210 -5.20 -14.89 -5.27
C PRO A 210 -6.22 -14.94 -6.42
N ARG A 211 -6.86 -13.80 -6.68
CA ARG A 211 -7.67 -13.53 -7.86
C ARG A 211 -6.77 -13.00 -8.97
N THR A 212 -6.73 -13.68 -10.10
CA THR A 212 -5.66 -13.48 -11.08
C THR A 212 -5.97 -12.41 -12.12
N LYS A 213 -7.24 -12.26 -12.54
CA LYS A 213 -7.64 -11.37 -13.65
C LYS A 213 -7.04 -9.96 -13.61
N GLY A 214 -7.10 -9.29 -12.46
CA GLY A 214 -6.58 -7.91 -12.33
C GLY A 214 -5.06 -7.85 -12.38
N PHE A 215 -4.38 -8.85 -11.81
CA PHE A 215 -2.93 -8.96 -11.84
C PHE A 215 -2.42 -9.29 -13.25
N VAL A 216 -3.04 -10.29 -13.91
CA VAL A 216 -2.75 -10.68 -15.30
C VAL A 216 -2.83 -9.46 -16.23
N LEU A 217 -3.96 -8.72 -16.18
CA LEU A 217 -4.12 -7.51 -16.98
C LEU A 217 -3.05 -6.45 -16.68
N SER A 218 -2.64 -6.32 -15.41
CA SER A 218 -1.59 -5.37 -15.02
C SER A 218 -0.24 -5.75 -15.61
N VAL A 219 0.15 -7.03 -15.51
CA VAL A 219 1.39 -7.54 -16.10
C VAL A 219 1.39 -7.33 -17.61
N GLU A 220 0.31 -7.72 -18.30
CA GLU A 220 0.19 -7.60 -19.76
C GLU A 220 0.32 -6.15 -20.24
N LYS A 221 -0.34 -5.20 -19.56
CA LYS A 221 -0.38 -3.79 -19.99
C LYS A 221 0.84 -2.98 -19.53
N LEU A 222 1.49 -3.38 -18.45
CA LEU A 222 2.66 -2.67 -17.91
C LEU A 222 3.99 -3.22 -18.44
N ARG A 223 3.99 -4.38 -19.11
CA ARG A 223 5.18 -4.92 -19.78
C ARG A 223 5.82 -3.89 -20.70
N GLY A 224 7.14 -3.77 -20.62
CA GLY A 224 7.94 -2.77 -21.35
C GLY A 224 7.98 -1.37 -20.72
N LYS A 225 7.14 -1.07 -19.72
CA LYS A 225 7.17 0.20 -18.97
C LYS A 225 7.51 0.03 -17.49
N PHE A 226 7.03 -1.06 -16.89
CA PHE A 226 7.37 -1.45 -15.52
C PHE A 226 8.42 -2.55 -15.60
N PRO A 227 9.69 -2.30 -15.23
CA PRO A 227 10.73 -3.32 -15.29
C PRO A 227 10.62 -4.41 -14.22
N ALA A 228 9.82 -4.24 -13.17
CA ALA A 228 9.82 -5.18 -12.04
C ALA A 228 8.47 -5.36 -11.33
N ILE A 229 8.35 -6.52 -10.67
CA ILE A 229 7.42 -6.80 -9.60
C ILE A 229 8.22 -6.92 -8.31
N TYR A 230 7.89 -6.11 -7.30
CA TYR A 230 8.36 -6.31 -5.93
C TYR A 230 7.36 -7.21 -5.22
N CYS A 231 7.75 -8.46 -4.99
CA CYS A 231 6.98 -9.44 -4.24
C CYS A 231 7.23 -9.18 -2.75
N ALA A 232 6.21 -8.68 -2.05
CA ALA A 232 6.32 -8.34 -0.63
C ALA A 232 5.46 -9.28 0.24
N THR A 233 6.03 -9.83 1.30
CA THR A 233 5.31 -10.58 2.33
C THR A 233 5.32 -9.77 3.61
N MET A 234 4.15 -9.29 4.02
CA MET A 234 3.95 -8.48 5.21
C MET A 234 3.39 -9.32 6.34
N VAL A 235 3.99 -9.19 7.51
CA VAL A 235 3.57 -9.85 8.75
C VAL A 235 3.47 -8.82 9.87
N PHE A 236 2.55 -9.04 10.80
CA PHE A 236 2.38 -8.20 11.98
C PHE A 236 2.71 -9.01 13.23
N ASP A 237 3.59 -8.47 14.08
CA ASP A 237 3.84 -9.03 15.39
C ASP A 237 2.71 -8.61 16.33
N THR A 238 1.79 -9.54 16.56
CA THR A 238 0.65 -9.35 17.47
C THR A 238 0.93 -9.82 18.90
N LYS A 239 2.14 -10.34 19.17
CA LYS A 239 2.59 -10.70 20.52
C LYS A 239 3.19 -9.49 21.21
N GLU A 240 4.09 -8.79 20.54
CA GLU A 240 4.76 -7.60 21.06
C GLU A 240 4.04 -6.30 20.64
N GLY A 241 3.40 -6.29 19.47
CA GLY A 241 2.65 -5.16 18.95
C GLY A 241 1.14 -5.19 19.26
N ALA A 242 0.50 -4.02 19.20
CA ALA A 242 -0.95 -3.90 19.26
C ALA A 242 -1.62 -4.56 18.06
N ALA A 243 -2.92 -4.82 18.19
CA ALA A 243 -3.71 -5.37 17.08
C ALA A 243 -3.60 -4.45 15.83
N PRO A 244 -3.34 -5.00 14.63
CA PRO A 244 -3.16 -4.25 13.38
C PRO A 244 -4.50 -3.74 12.83
N VAL A 245 -5.09 -2.83 13.58
CA VAL A 245 -6.36 -2.16 13.30
C VAL A 245 -6.17 -0.66 13.45
N PHE A 246 -6.90 0.12 12.66
CA PHE A 246 -6.81 1.58 12.65
C PHE A 246 -7.09 2.17 14.03
N LYS A 247 -7.96 1.51 14.83
CA LYS A 247 -8.24 1.90 16.22
C LYS A 247 -6.98 1.91 17.10
N SER A 248 -6.03 1.00 16.89
CA SER A 248 -4.77 0.98 17.65
C SER A 248 -3.96 2.25 17.36
N LEU A 249 -3.86 2.64 16.08
CA LEU A 249 -3.17 3.87 15.67
C LEU A 249 -3.81 5.10 16.31
N VAL A 250 -5.14 5.23 16.23
CA VAL A 250 -5.89 6.34 16.85
C VAL A 250 -5.61 6.45 18.36
N LEU A 251 -5.53 5.31 19.05
CA LEU A 251 -5.28 5.24 20.49
C LEU A 251 -3.79 5.38 20.85
N GLY A 252 -2.91 5.64 19.88
CA GLY A 252 -1.47 5.77 20.10
C GLY A 252 -0.81 4.45 20.52
N ARG A 253 -1.36 3.32 20.08
CA ARG A 253 -0.86 1.99 20.42
C ARG A 253 0.03 1.46 19.28
N PRO A 254 1.30 1.13 19.56
CA PRO A 254 2.25 0.77 18.53
C PRO A 254 1.89 -0.58 17.90
N ILE A 255 1.87 -0.62 16.58
CA ILE A 255 1.79 -1.84 15.78
C ILE A 255 3.20 -2.12 15.25
N ALA A 256 3.66 -3.36 15.35
CA ALA A 256 4.92 -3.81 14.80
C ALA A 256 4.67 -4.66 13.55
N ALA A 257 5.30 -4.29 12.44
CA ALA A 257 5.21 -5.02 11.19
C ALA A 257 6.59 -5.33 10.63
N GLU A 258 6.65 -6.36 9.80
CA GLU A 258 7.83 -6.73 9.04
C GLU A 258 7.42 -7.00 7.60
N ILE A 259 8.25 -6.59 6.65
CA ILE A 259 8.02 -6.80 5.22
C ILE A 259 9.27 -7.42 4.62
N LEU A 260 9.15 -8.65 4.11
CA LEU A 260 10.16 -9.25 3.24
C LEU A 260 9.87 -8.87 1.78
N VAL A 261 10.83 -8.26 1.10
CA VAL A 261 10.68 -7.79 -0.29
C VAL A 261 11.72 -8.45 -1.20
N GLU A 262 11.23 -9.02 -2.30
CA GLU A 262 12.05 -9.62 -3.36
C GLU A 262 11.71 -8.99 -4.72
N ARG A 263 12.72 -8.63 -5.50
CA ARG A 263 12.53 -8.09 -6.85
C ARG A 263 12.52 -9.20 -7.90
N ILE A 264 11.45 -9.27 -8.66
CA ILE A 264 11.33 -10.12 -9.85
C ILE A 264 11.29 -9.23 -11.10
N PRO A 265 12.27 -9.32 -12.01
CA PRO A 265 12.18 -8.65 -13.31
C PRO A 265 10.88 -9.03 -14.02
N LEU A 266 10.16 -8.04 -14.58
CA LEU A 266 8.89 -8.30 -15.25
C LEU A 266 9.08 -9.15 -16.53
N GLU A 267 10.28 -9.09 -17.13
CA GLU A 267 10.68 -9.94 -18.25
C GLU A 267 10.74 -11.43 -17.91
N ASP A 268 10.99 -11.79 -16.64
CA ASP A 268 10.99 -13.17 -16.16
C ASP A 268 9.58 -13.73 -15.95
N ILE A 269 8.56 -12.86 -16.00
CA ILE A 269 7.15 -13.28 -15.91
C ILE A 269 6.70 -13.80 -17.27
N PRO A 270 6.00 -14.96 -17.36
CA PRO A 270 5.46 -15.47 -18.62
C PRO A 270 4.56 -14.47 -19.36
N GLU A 271 4.43 -14.63 -20.68
CA GLU A 271 3.58 -13.75 -21.50
C GLU A 271 2.12 -14.21 -21.59
N ASP A 272 1.89 -15.53 -21.54
CA ASP A 272 0.56 -16.13 -21.65
C ASP A 272 -0.27 -15.91 -20.37
N SER A 273 -1.53 -15.51 -20.53
CA SER A 273 -2.42 -15.13 -19.42
C SER A 273 -2.60 -16.27 -18.39
N ASP A 274 -2.71 -17.52 -18.84
CA ASP A 274 -2.86 -18.67 -17.95
C ASP A 274 -1.55 -18.98 -17.22
N LYS A 275 -0.40 -18.82 -17.91
CA LYS A 275 0.91 -18.95 -17.27
C LYS A 275 1.18 -17.84 -16.25
N ILE A 276 0.75 -16.60 -16.50
CA ILE A 276 0.82 -15.51 -15.50
C ILE A 276 -0.05 -15.83 -14.29
N SER A 277 -1.25 -16.39 -14.52
CA SER A 277 -2.15 -16.83 -13.46
C SER A 277 -1.48 -17.92 -12.59
N ASN A 278 -0.86 -18.92 -13.20
CA ASN A 278 -0.13 -19.98 -12.49
C ASN A 278 1.08 -19.44 -11.73
N TRP A 279 1.86 -18.55 -12.34
CA TRP A 279 2.97 -17.86 -11.67
C TRP A 279 2.50 -17.13 -10.40
N LEU A 280 1.34 -16.45 -10.46
CA LEU A 280 0.78 -15.78 -9.29
C LEU A 280 0.41 -16.77 -8.18
N HIS A 281 -0.18 -17.92 -8.53
CA HIS A 281 -0.48 -18.96 -7.56
C HIS A 281 0.79 -19.52 -6.92
N GLU A 282 1.82 -19.83 -7.70
CA GLU A 282 3.13 -20.30 -7.23
C GLU A 282 3.81 -19.27 -6.33
N ASN A 283 3.77 -17.99 -6.71
CA ASN A 283 4.30 -16.90 -5.89
C ASN A 283 3.60 -16.82 -4.52
N TYR A 284 2.27 -17.00 -4.46
CA TYR A 284 1.55 -17.02 -3.19
C TYR A 284 1.90 -18.25 -2.33
N GLN A 285 2.25 -19.40 -2.93
CA GLN A 285 2.82 -20.52 -2.18
C GLN A 285 4.20 -20.15 -1.60
N HIS A 286 5.03 -19.46 -2.38
CA HIS A 286 6.34 -18.96 -1.92
C HIS A 286 6.20 -17.97 -0.75
N LYS A 287 5.23 -17.05 -0.81
CA LYS A 287 4.94 -16.12 0.30
C LYS A 287 4.67 -16.84 1.61
N VAL A 288 3.95 -17.98 1.59
CA VAL A 288 3.69 -18.79 2.80
C VAL A 288 5.00 -19.32 3.42
N LEU A 289 6.01 -19.64 2.61
CA LEU A 289 7.34 -19.99 3.10
C LEU A 289 8.08 -18.78 3.68
N GLY A 290 7.89 -17.59 3.12
CA GLY A 290 8.43 -16.31 3.61
C GLY A 290 8.00 -15.97 5.05
N PHE A 291 6.79 -16.35 5.47
CA PHE A 291 6.34 -16.23 6.88
C PHE A 291 7.24 -16.99 7.89
N ARG A 292 8.05 -17.97 7.45
CA ARG A 292 9.02 -18.69 8.29
C ARG A 292 10.42 -18.08 8.26
N ILE A 293 10.79 -17.37 7.18
CA ILE A 293 12.15 -16.88 6.94
C ILE A 293 12.42 -15.55 7.66
N ALA A 294 11.39 -14.73 7.89
CA ALA A 294 11.48 -13.55 8.77
C ALA A 294 12.02 -13.87 10.18
N ILE A 295 12.02 -15.15 10.58
CA ILE A 295 12.45 -15.61 11.89
C ILE A 295 13.90 -16.15 11.88
N ASN A 296 14.55 -16.44 10.73
CA ASN A 296 15.76 -17.29 10.76
C ASN A 296 16.86 -17.16 9.66
N SER A 297 16.90 -16.18 8.74
CA SER A 297 18.07 -16.10 7.83
C SER A 297 18.38 -14.75 7.17
N SER A 298 19.70 -14.51 7.00
CA SER A 298 20.48 -13.70 6.02
C SER A 298 20.08 -12.28 5.63
N PHE A 299 18.88 -11.80 5.92
CA PHE A 299 18.44 -10.45 5.59
C PHE A 299 18.90 -9.48 6.67
N VAL A 300 19.46 -8.33 6.27
CA VAL A 300 19.84 -7.28 7.20
C VAL A 300 18.57 -6.50 7.56
N PRO A 301 18.17 -6.45 8.84
CA PRO A 301 17.05 -5.61 9.24
C PRO A 301 17.44 -4.15 9.01
N LEU A 302 16.65 -3.45 8.19
CA LEU A 302 16.76 -2.02 8.08
C LEU A 302 15.78 -1.39 9.07
N ASN A 303 16.30 -0.96 10.22
CA ASN A 303 15.54 -0.16 11.18
C ASN A 303 15.51 1.28 10.70
N PHE A 304 14.31 1.82 10.51
CA PHE A 304 14.14 3.21 10.11
C PHE A 304 13.31 3.95 11.15
N PHE A 305 13.88 5.03 11.68
CA PHE A 305 13.14 6.10 12.33
C PHE A 305 13.20 7.30 11.38
N VAL A 306 12.08 7.70 10.80
CA VAL A 306 11.98 8.95 10.05
C VAL A 306 11.85 10.09 11.08
N ILE A 307 12.99 10.64 11.49
CA ILE A 307 13.00 11.96 12.13
C ILE A 307 12.64 12.98 11.05
N PHE A 308 11.34 13.31 10.98
CA PHE A 308 10.72 14.46 10.32
C PHE A 308 11.61 15.34 9.42
N ASN A 309 11.30 15.34 8.12
CA ASN A 309 11.56 16.47 7.22
C ASN A 309 10.28 17.26 6.86
N ILE A 310 9.12 16.96 7.48
CA ILE A 310 7.84 17.60 7.13
C ILE A 310 7.78 19.08 7.59
N ILE A 311 8.65 19.55 8.49
CA ILE A 311 8.74 20.97 8.86
C ILE A 311 9.68 21.77 7.93
N ILE A 312 10.54 21.11 7.13
CA ILE A 312 11.58 21.80 6.33
C ILE A 312 11.18 21.98 4.85
N ILE A 313 9.96 21.62 4.44
CA ILE A 313 9.46 21.99 3.10
C ILE A 313 8.88 23.42 3.08
N PHE A 314 8.62 24.02 4.25
CA PHE A 314 8.19 25.43 4.34
C PHE A 314 9.32 26.41 4.74
N PHE A 315 10.54 25.94 5.01
CA PHE A 315 11.66 26.79 5.44
C PHE A 315 13.02 26.48 4.79
N LYS A 316 13.04 25.82 3.62
CA LYS A 316 14.22 25.80 2.74
C LYS A 316 13.82 25.98 1.29
#